data_AF-A0A944BQL7-F1
#
_entry.id   AF-A0A944BQL7-F1
#
_cell.length_a   1.000
_cell.length_b   1.000
_cell.length_c   1.000
_cell.angle_alpha   90.00
_cell.angle_beta   90.00
_cell.angle_gamma   90.00
#
_symmetry.space_group_name_H-M   'P 1'
#
loop_
_entity.id
_entity.type
_entity.pdbx_description
1 polymer ?
#
loop_
_entity_poly.entity_id
_entity_poly.type
_entity_poly.pdbx_seq_one_letter_code
_entity_poly.pdbx_strand_id
1 'polypeptide(L)'
;MTEDEVRGWQVAISTDPMNTDISRLEPVAYKFLDQYRELIMEYKQGSKSKEECQEIGKLLRKEYEENMQAVGRYTEFNKKYQDNIKASNALMIEMTKSTYNTEDTLQIALKVISLLRGEEVSEKTILRRLGLIS
;
A
#
# COMPACT_ATOMS: atom_id res chain seq x y z
N MET A 1 0.37 8.97 -9.38
CA MET A 1 1.13 9.90 -10.22
C MET A 1 1.95 9.07 -11.20
N THR A 2 1.89 9.41 -12.48
CA THR A 2 2.64 8.74 -13.54
C THR A 2 4.09 9.25 -13.58
N GLU A 3 4.96 8.53 -14.29
CA GLU A 3 6.35 8.94 -14.46
C GLU A 3 6.47 10.30 -15.17
N ASP A 4 5.62 10.57 -16.16
CA ASP A 4 5.62 11.83 -16.91
C ASP A 4 5.19 13.02 -16.03
N GLU A 5 4.20 12.82 -15.16
CA GLU A 5 3.78 13.83 -14.18
C GLU A 5 4.93 14.18 -13.23
N VAL A 6 5.62 13.16 -12.69
CA VAL A 6 6.77 13.37 -11.81
C VAL A 6 7.88 14.15 -12.52
N ARG A 7 8.21 13.78 -13.76
CA ARG A 7 9.21 14.50 -14.56
C ARG A 7 8.79 15.95 -14.81
N GLY A 8 7.51 16.20 -15.11
CA GLY A 8 6.98 17.55 -15.26
C GLY A 8 7.20 18.42 -14.01
N TRP A 9 6.94 17.85 -12.82
CA TRP A 9 7.21 18.53 -11.56
C TRP A 9 8.69 18.80 -11.31
N GLN A 10 9.56 17.84 -11.62
CA GLN A 10 11.02 18.05 -11.49
C GLN A 10 11.51 19.19 -12.39
N VAL A 11 10.96 19.33 -13.60
CA VAL A 11 11.27 20.44 -14.51
C VAL A 11 10.77 21.78 -13.94
N ALA A 12 9.55 21.81 -13.40
CA ALA A 12 8.99 23.02 -12.78
C ALA A 12 9.86 23.48 -11.59
N ILE A 13 10.23 22.55 -10.70
CA ILE A 13 11.10 22.82 -9.55
C ILE A 13 12.51 23.24 -9.98
N SER A 14 13.07 22.63 -11.01
CA SER A 14 14.38 23.03 -11.56
C SER A 14 14.35 24.48 -12.05
N THR A 15 13.22 24.92 -12.62
CA THR A 15 13.01 26.27 -13.12
C THR A 15 12.81 27.26 -11.97
N ASP A 16 11.81 27.01 -11.13
CA ASP A 16 11.42 27.89 -10.02
C ASP A 16 11.13 27.08 -8.74
N PRO A 17 12.18 26.72 -7.97
CA PRO A 17 12.01 25.86 -6.80
C PRO A 17 11.21 26.53 -5.67
N MET A 18 11.21 27.86 -5.59
CA MET A 18 10.57 28.61 -4.50
C MET A 18 9.07 28.80 -4.71
N ASN A 19 8.63 29.02 -5.96
CA ASN A 19 7.23 29.32 -6.25
C ASN A 19 6.44 28.15 -6.85
N THR A 20 7.09 27.01 -7.11
CA THR A 20 6.36 25.80 -7.53
C THR A 20 5.50 25.30 -6.37
N ASP A 21 4.17 25.32 -6.47
CA ASP A 21 3.30 24.78 -5.42
C ASP A 21 3.12 23.26 -5.57
N ILE A 22 3.54 22.49 -4.57
CA ILE A 22 3.39 21.02 -4.50
C ILE A 22 2.47 20.57 -3.37
N SER A 23 1.81 21.50 -2.66
CA SER A 23 1.04 21.22 -1.43
C SER A 23 -0.15 20.28 -1.63
N ARG A 24 -0.62 20.13 -2.86
CA ARG A 24 -1.78 19.30 -3.22
C ARG A 24 -1.41 17.90 -3.70
N LEU A 25 -0.13 17.55 -3.68
CA LEU A 25 0.33 16.24 -4.14
C LEU A 25 0.14 15.17 -3.07
N GLU A 26 -0.01 13.93 -3.53
CA GLU A 26 -0.04 12.76 -2.67
C GLU A 26 1.19 12.70 -1.74
N PRO A 27 1.07 12.24 -0.49
CA PRO A 27 2.14 12.36 0.52
C PRO A 27 3.51 11.84 0.07
N VAL A 28 3.53 10.71 -0.64
CA VAL A 28 4.79 10.10 -1.13
C VAL A 28 5.45 10.97 -2.20
N ALA A 29 4.66 11.54 -3.11
CA ALA A 29 5.17 12.41 -4.15
C ALA A 29 5.53 13.79 -3.62
N TYR A 30 4.75 14.33 -2.68
CA TYR A 30 5.08 15.55 -1.95
C TYR A 30 6.46 15.44 -1.29
N LYS A 31 6.69 14.39 -0.47
CA LYS A 31 7.97 14.17 0.21
C LYS A 31 9.13 14.13 -0.80
N PHE A 32 8.99 13.34 -1.87
CA PHE A 32 10.03 13.22 -2.90
C PHE A 32 10.34 14.56 -3.57
N LEU A 33 9.31 15.30 -3.98
CA LEU A 33 9.48 16.57 -4.71
C LEU A 33 9.97 17.70 -3.79
N ASP A 34 9.64 17.67 -2.50
CA ASP A 34 10.15 18.62 -1.51
C ASP A 34 11.64 18.40 -1.26
N GLN A 35 12.07 17.15 -1.07
CA GLN A 35 13.50 16.81 -0.97
C GLN A 35 14.27 17.15 -2.26
N TYR A 36 13.65 16.92 -3.42
CA TYR A 36 14.23 17.31 -4.71
C TYR A 36 14.35 18.83 -4.85
N ARG A 37 13.36 19.60 -4.36
CA ARG A 37 13.41 21.07 -4.32
C ARG A 37 14.57 21.56 -3.48
N GLU A 38 14.74 21.02 -2.27
CA GLU A 38 15.87 21.37 -1.40
C GLU A 38 17.20 21.13 -2.11
N LEU A 39 17.35 19.97 -2.76
CA LEU A 39 18.54 19.63 -3.53
C LEU A 39 18.83 20.64 -4.66
N ILE A 40 17.79 21.06 -5.40
CA ILE A 40 17.95 22.08 -6.45
C ILE A 40 18.31 23.44 -5.86
N MET A 41 17.75 23.80 -4.70
CA MET A 41 18.11 25.04 -4.03
C MET A 41 19.58 25.04 -3.60
N GLU A 42 20.07 23.95 -3.04
CA GLU A 42 21.48 23.78 -2.67
C GLU A 42 22.41 23.86 -3.89
N TYR A 43 22.00 23.26 -5.01
CA TYR A 43 22.72 23.39 -6.28
C TYR A 43 22.78 24.84 -6.76
N LYS A 44 21.64 25.55 -6.79
CA LYS A 44 21.57 26.95 -7.24
C LYS A 44 22.36 27.91 -6.34
N GLN A 45 22.51 27.57 -5.05
CA GLN A 45 23.31 28.33 -4.08
C GLN A 45 24.81 28.00 -4.17
N GLY A 46 25.21 27.01 -4.97
CA GLY A 46 26.61 26.58 -5.11
C GLY A 46 27.11 25.70 -3.96
N SER A 47 26.22 25.26 -3.06
CA SER A 47 26.56 24.39 -1.93
C SER A 47 26.79 22.93 -2.35
N LYS A 48 26.32 22.54 -3.54
CA LYS A 48 26.54 21.20 -4.12
C LYS A 48 26.96 21.30 -5.57
N SER A 49 27.86 20.41 -5.98
CA SER A 49 28.21 20.23 -7.38
C SER A 49 27.09 19.56 -8.17
N LYS A 50 27.19 19.63 -9.50
CA LYS A 50 26.24 18.97 -10.40
C LYS A 50 26.27 17.46 -10.23
N GLU A 51 27.46 16.89 -10.07
CA GLU A 51 27.69 15.46 -9.90
C GLU A 51 27.05 14.97 -8.59
N GLU A 52 27.26 15.68 -7.48
CA GLU A 52 26.60 15.35 -6.20
C GLU A 52 25.08 15.41 -6.30
N CYS A 53 24.53 16.41 -6.98
CA CYS A 53 23.09 16.53 -7.19
C CYS A 53 22.53 15.39 -8.04
N GLN A 54 23.28 14.92 -9.04
CA GLN A 54 22.87 13.77 -9.84
C GLN A 54 22.82 12.48 -9.01
N GLU A 55 23.84 12.23 -8.18
CA GLU A 55 23.87 11.03 -7.34
C GLU A 55 22.77 11.05 -6.26
N ILE A 56 22.59 12.18 -5.56
CA ILE A 56 21.51 12.32 -4.58
C ILE A 56 20.14 12.20 -5.27
N GLY A 57 19.97 12.81 -6.44
CA GLY A 57 18.73 12.72 -7.21
C GLY A 57 18.36 11.28 -7.60
N LYS A 58 19.34 10.44 -7.95
CA LYS A 58 19.11 9.00 -8.21
C LYS A 58 18.63 8.26 -6.96
N LEU A 59 19.23 8.56 -5.80
CA LEU A 59 18.84 7.94 -4.53
C LEU A 59 17.41 8.32 -4.13
N LEU A 60 17.07 9.60 -4.22
CA LEU A 60 15.71 10.09 -3.95
C LEU A 60 14.68 9.42 -4.87
N ARG A 61 15.01 9.26 -6.16
CA ARG A 61 14.14 8.61 -7.13
C ARG A 61 13.91 7.14 -6.79
N LYS A 62 14.96 6.42 -6.40
CA LYS A 62 14.85 5.03 -5.96
C LYS A 62 13.97 4.89 -4.71
N GLU A 63 14.17 5.75 -3.71
CA GLU A 63 13.35 5.74 -2.48
C GLU A 63 11.87 6.04 -2.80
N TYR A 64 11.61 6.98 -3.70
CA TYR A 64 10.25 7.28 -4.16
C TYR A 64 9.57 6.07 -4.80
N GLU A 65 10.27 5.34 -5.67
CA GLU A 65 9.74 4.15 -6.34
C GLU A 65 9.43 3.03 -5.34
N GLU A 66 10.33 2.79 -4.38
CA GLU A 66 10.12 1.81 -3.30
C GLU A 66 8.90 2.16 -2.43
N ASN A 67 8.75 3.44 -2.06
CA ASN A 67 7.62 3.93 -1.27
C ASN A 67 6.30 3.84 -2.04
N MET A 68 6.29 4.19 -3.33
CA MET A 68 5.11 4.06 -4.19
C MET A 68 4.65 2.59 -4.30
N GLN A 69 5.59 1.66 -4.49
CA GLN A 69 5.26 0.24 -4.50
C GLN A 69 4.73 -0.24 -3.16
N ALA A 70 5.30 0.23 -2.04
CA ALA A 70 4.82 -0.13 -0.72
C ALA A 70 3.38 0.34 -0.50
N VAL A 71 3.06 1.60 -0.82
CA VAL A 71 1.68 2.13 -0.73
C VAL A 71 0.72 1.35 -1.62
N GLY A 72 1.14 1.00 -2.85
CA GLY A 72 0.35 0.13 -3.75
C GLY A 72 0.01 -1.21 -3.09
N ARG A 73 1.02 -1.91 -2.56
CA ARG A 73 0.83 -3.20 -1.85
C ARG A 73 -0.08 -3.08 -0.63
N TYR A 74 0.11 -2.05 0.19
CA TYR A 74 -0.75 -1.82 1.37
C TYR A 74 -2.19 -1.52 0.97
N THR A 75 -2.40 -0.75 -0.08
CA THR A 75 -3.74 -0.42 -0.58
C THR A 75 -4.46 -1.65 -1.09
N GLU A 76 -3.78 -2.49 -1.88
CA GLU A 76 -4.33 -3.76 -2.38
C GLU A 76 -4.65 -4.72 -1.24
N PHE A 77 -3.73 -4.87 -0.27
CA PHE A 77 -3.94 -5.71 0.90
C PHE A 77 -5.16 -5.26 1.70
N ASN A 78 -5.27 -3.97 1.99
CA ASN A 78 -6.40 -3.41 2.74
C ASN A 78 -7.72 -3.56 1.99
N LYS A 79 -7.72 -3.35 0.67
CA LYS A 79 -8.90 -3.56 -0.16
C LYS A 79 -9.36 -5.02 -0.11
N LYS A 80 -8.44 -5.96 -0.32
CA LYS A 80 -8.71 -7.40 -0.22
C LYS A 80 -9.24 -7.79 1.16
N TYR A 81 -8.65 -7.25 2.22
CA TYR A 81 -9.10 -7.48 3.59
C TYR A 81 -10.53 -6.97 3.83
N GLN A 82 -10.87 -5.77 3.34
CA GLN A 82 -12.22 -5.22 3.41
C GLN A 82 -13.24 -6.05 2.62
N ASP A 83 -12.85 -6.52 1.43
CA ASP A 83 -13.70 -7.40 0.61
C ASP A 83 -13.92 -8.75 1.30
N ASN A 84 -12.90 -9.32 1.93
CA ASN A 84 -13.01 -10.52 2.75
C ASN A 84 -13.95 -10.32 3.95
N ILE A 85 -13.88 -9.17 4.64
CA ILE A 85 -14.82 -8.85 5.73
C ILE A 85 -16.26 -8.84 5.19
N LYS A 86 -16.51 -8.15 4.08
CA LYS A 86 -17.87 -8.08 3.48
C LYS A 86 -18.38 -9.48 3.11
N ALA A 87 -17.56 -10.29 2.46
CA ALA A 87 -17.91 -11.66 2.09
C ALA A 87 -18.19 -12.53 3.33
N SER A 88 -17.36 -12.40 4.36
CA SER A 88 -17.54 -13.13 5.63
C SER A 88 -18.84 -12.75 6.34
N ASN A 89 -19.19 -11.45 6.35
CA ASN A 89 -20.44 -10.97 6.93
C ASN A 89 -21.66 -11.48 6.16
N ALA A 90 -21.60 -11.52 4.82
CA ALA A 90 -22.67 -12.07 4.00
C ALA A 90 -22.92 -13.55 4.33
N LEU A 91 -21.86 -14.35 4.45
CA LEU A 91 -21.93 -15.76 4.83
C LEU A 91 -22.47 -15.95 6.26
N MET A 92 -22.08 -15.11 7.22
CA MET A 92 -22.64 -15.18 8.58
C MET A 92 -24.14 -14.84 8.61
N ILE A 93 -24.57 -13.84 7.84
CA ILE A 93 -25.99 -13.48 7.70
C ILE A 93 -26.77 -14.64 7.06
N GLU A 94 -26.23 -15.26 6.02
CA GLU A 94 -26.82 -16.42 5.36
C GLU A 94 -26.98 -17.59 6.35
N MET A 95 -25.91 -17.92 7.07
CA MET A 95 -25.89 -18.96 8.11
C MET A 95 -26.94 -18.73 9.20
N THR A 96 -27.21 -17.47 9.56
CA THR A 96 -28.19 -17.12 10.60
C THR A 96 -29.64 -17.20 10.11
N LYS A 97 -29.88 -17.04 8.81
CA LYS A 97 -31.23 -16.95 8.22
C LYS A 97 -31.79 -18.29 7.74
N SER A 98 -30.94 -19.28 7.45
CA SER A 98 -31.39 -20.56 6.90
C SER A 98 -31.19 -21.69 7.90
N THR A 99 -32.04 -22.70 7.82
CA THR A 99 -31.90 -23.93 8.61
C THR A 99 -30.87 -24.85 7.95
N TYR A 100 -29.59 -24.67 8.28
CA TYR A 100 -28.52 -25.57 7.83
C TYR A 100 -28.41 -26.79 8.74
N ASN A 101 -27.98 -27.92 8.18
CA ASN A 101 -27.51 -29.04 8.99
C ASN A 101 -26.12 -28.70 9.58
N THR A 102 -25.64 -29.52 10.52
CA THR A 102 -24.37 -29.29 11.22
C THR A 102 -23.17 -29.24 10.27
N GLU A 103 -23.18 -30.05 9.21
CA GLU A 103 -22.06 -30.14 8.27
C GLU A 103 -21.99 -28.92 7.35
N ASP A 104 -23.12 -28.46 6.82
CA ASP A 104 -23.21 -27.22 6.05
C ASP A 104 -22.84 -26.00 6.90
N THR A 105 -23.26 -25.98 8.17
CA THR A 105 -22.87 -24.94 9.13
C THR A 105 -21.36 -24.90 9.34
N LEU A 106 -20.73 -26.08 9.50
CA LEU A 106 -19.28 -26.19 9.64
C LEU A 106 -18.55 -25.69 8.38
N GLN A 107 -19.03 -26.06 7.18
CA GLN A 107 -18.44 -25.61 5.92
C GLN A 107 -18.52 -24.08 5.74
N ILE A 108 -19.66 -23.47 6.09
CA ILE A 108 -19.81 -22.01 6.05
C ILE A 108 -18.88 -21.34 7.07
N ALA A 109 -18.82 -21.86 8.29
CA ALA A 109 -17.94 -21.34 9.34
C ALA A 109 -16.45 -21.41 8.94
N LEU A 110 -16.00 -22.51 8.33
CA LEU A 110 -14.63 -22.66 7.82
C LEU A 110 -14.31 -21.65 6.71
N LYS A 111 -15.26 -21.40 5.79
CA LYS A 111 -15.12 -20.35 4.76
C LYS A 111 -15.02 -18.96 5.36
N VAL A 112 -15.86 -18.64 6.35
CA VAL A 112 -15.80 -17.36 7.08
C VAL A 112 -14.42 -17.17 7.74
N ILE A 113 -13.93 -18.18 8.46
CA ILE A 113 -12.63 -18.13 9.14
C ILE A 113 -11.48 -18.00 8.12
N SER A 114 -11.57 -18.71 6.99
CA SER A 114 -10.58 -18.63 5.92
C SER A 114 -10.51 -17.22 5.33
N LEU A 115 -11.66 -16.60 5.06
CA LEU A 115 -11.74 -15.22 4.57
C LEU A 115 -11.14 -14.23 5.57
N LEU A 116 -11.46 -14.36 6.85
CA LEU A 116 -10.97 -13.46 7.91
C LEU A 116 -9.46 -13.60 8.15
N ARG A 117 -8.89 -14.80 7.99
CA ARG A 117 -7.46 -15.04 8.12
C ARG A 117 -6.68 -14.75 6.83
N GLY A 118 -7.36 -14.69 5.69
CA GLY A 118 -6.72 -14.51 4.38
C GLY A 118 -5.94 -15.74 3.90
N GLU A 119 -6.18 -16.91 4.50
CA GLU A 119 -5.56 -18.19 4.20
C GLU A 119 -6.60 -19.32 4.28
N GLU A 120 -6.33 -20.45 3.65
CA GLU A 120 -7.23 -21.59 3.69
C GLU A 120 -7.23 -22.24 5.08
N VAL A 121 -8.41 -22.36 5.69
CA VAL A 121 -8.61 -23.04 6.97
C VAL A 121 -9.50 -24.24 6.78
N SER A 122 -8.91 -25.41 7.03
CA SER A 122 -9.63 -26.68 7.08
C SER A 122 -10.00 -27.05 8.52
N GLU A 123 -10.90 -28.02 8.67
CA GLU A 123 -11.20 -28.63 9.97
C GLU A 123 -9.93 -29.14 10.67
N LYS A 124 -9.03 -29.79 9.92
CA LYS A 124 -7.73 -30.25 10.43
C LYS A 124 -6.90 -29.09 11.01
N THR A 125 -6.92 -27.93 10.36
CA THR A 125 -6.24 -26.72 10.83
C THR A 125 -6.79 -26.26 12.18
N ILE A 126 -8.11 -26.31 12.37
CA ILE A 126 -8.78 -25.95 13.64
C ILE A 126 -8.43 -26.97 14.73
N LEU A 127 -8.61 -28.27 14.44
CA LEU A 127 -8.39 -29.34 15.42
C LEU A 127 -6.94 -29.38 15.91
N ARG A 128 -5.96 -29.15 15.03
CA ARG A 128 -4.55 -29.04 15.41
C ARG A 128 -4.31 -27.84 16.33
N ARG A 129 -4.92 -26.69 16.04
CA ARG A 129 -4.79 -25.48 16.87
C ARG A 129 -5.42 -25.65 18.26
N LEU A 130 -6.47 -26.46 18.36
CA LEU A 130 -7.12 -26.82 19.63
C LEU A 130 -6.38 -27.93 20.39
N GLY A 131 -5.29 -28.48 19.83
CA GLY A 131 -4.53 -29.57 20.46
C GLY A 131 -5.25 -30.92 20.44
N LEU A 132 -6.28 -31.07 19.60
CA LEU A 132 -7.09 -32.28 19.50
C LEU A 132 -6.48 -33.34 18.58
N ILE A 133 -5.58 -32.92 17.68
CA ILE A 133 -4.83 -33.78 16.76
C ILE A 133 -3.42 -33.24 16.51
N SER A 134 -2.52 -34.12 16.09
CA SER A 134 -1.10 -33.83 15.78
C SER A 134 -0.88 -33.34 14.35
#